data_AF-A0A4P7ZSL7-F1
#
_entry.id   AF-A0A4P7ZSL7-F1
#
_cell.length_a   1.000
_cell.length_b   1.000
_cell.length_c   1.000
_cell.angle_alpha   90.00
_cell.angle_beta   90.00
_cell.angle_gamma   90.00
#
_symmetry.space_group_name_H-M   'P 1'
#
loop_
_entity.id
_entity.type
_entity.pdbx_description
1 polymer ?
#
loop_
_entity_poly.entity_id
_entity_poly.type
_entity_poly.pdbx_seq_one_letter_code
_entity_poly.pdbx_strand_id
1 'polypeptide(L)' 'MSTLPTTTACYQHRIAELQAQIQDLLLTLSDPPCSPAEVRHLDRQMQPLYAAIWAMHAETNA' A
#
# COMPACT_ATOMS: atom_id res chain seq x y z
N MET A 1 -17.06 17.35 -16.44
CA MET A 1 -16.26 16.13 -16.23
C MET A 1 -14.99 16.53 -15.51
N SER A 2 -14.91 16.36 -14.17
CA SER A 2 -13.65 16.54 -13.45
C SER A 2 -12.76 15.35 -13.75
N THR A 3 -11.84 15.51 -14.68
CA THR A 3 -10.76 14.55 -14.90
C THR A 3 -9.92 14.51 -13.64
N LEU A 4 -9.90 13.36 -12.95
CA LEU A 4 -8.93 13.12 -11.89
C LEU A 4 -7.53 13.47 -12.42
N PRO A 5 -6.69 14.18 -11.65
CA PRO A 5 -5.31 14.42 -12.03
C PRO A 5 -4.65 13.10 -12.42
N THR A 6 -3.85 13.10 -13.48
CA THR A 6 -3.11 11.90 -13.94
C THR A 6 -2.28 11.29 -12.80
N THR A 7 -1.77 12.13 -11.91
CA THR A 7 -1.04 11.74 -10.69
C THR A 7 -1.92 10.96 -9.71
N THR A 8 -3.17 11.38 -9.49
CA THR A 8 -4.13 10.66 -8.64
C THR A 8 -4.44 9.25 -9.19
N ALA A 9 -4.61 9.11 -10.51
CA ALA A 9 -4.79 7.80 -11.14
C ALA A 9 -3.54 6.91 -11.00
N CYS A 10 -2.34 7.48 -11.09
CA CYS A 10 -1.09 6.76 -10.84
C CYS A 10 -0.98 6.29 -9.38
N TYR A 11 -1.34 7.11 -8.39
CA TYR A 11 -1.37 6.69 -7.00
C TYR A 11 -2.40 5.59 -6.75
N GLN A 12 -3.59 5.68 -7.32
CA GLN A 12 -4.60 4.63 -7.20
C GLN A 12 -4.09 3.28 -7.72
N HIS A 13 -3.46 3.28 -8.90
CA HIS A 13 -2.83 2.07 -9.44
C HIS A 13 -1.75 1.53 -8.51
N ARG A 14 -0.88 2.42 -8.01
CA ARG A 14 0.22 2.04 -7.11
C ARG A 14 -0.28 1.50 -5.77
N ILE A 15 -1.33 2.08 -5.21
CA ILE A 15 -1.99 1.62 -3.99
C ILE A 15 -2.55 0.21 -4.18
N ALA A 16 -3.22 -0.05 -5.32
CA ALA A 16 -3.78 -1.37 -5.62
C ALA A 16 -2.69 -2.45 -5.73
N GLU A 17 -1.57 -2.15 -6.40
CA GLU A 17 -0.41 -3.06 -6.46
C GLU A 17 0.16 -3.38 -5.08
N LEU A 18 0.36 -2.35 -4.25
CA LEU A 18 0.93 -2.51 -2.91
C LEU A 18 -0.02 -3.31 -1.99
N GLN A 19 -1.33 -3.09 -2.12
CA GLN A 19 -2.33 -3.88 -1.39
C GLN A 19 -2.31 -5.35 -1.80
N ALA A 20 -2.19 -5.66 -3.09
CA ALA A 20 -2.08 -7.03 -3.58
C ALA A 20 -0.82 -7.72 -3.05
N GLN A 21 0.32 -7.03 -3.04
CA GLN A 21 1.58 -7.56 -2.50
C GLN A 21 1.49 -7.85 -0.99
N ILE A 22 0.85 -6.97 -0.22
CA ILE A 22 0.65 -7.17 1.22
C ILE A 22 -0.32 -8.34 1.47
N GLN A 23 -1.38 -8.49 0.67
CA GLN A 23 -2.30 -9.62 0.78
C GLN A 23 -1.61 -10.95 0.50
N ASP A 24 -0.78 -11.03 -0.55
CA ASP A 24 0.00 -12.23 -0.88
C ASP A 24 0.98 -12.59 0.24
N LEU A 25 1.66 -11.58 0.81
CA LEU A 25 2.53 -11.75 1.95
C LEU A 25 1.76 -12.27 3.19
N LEU A 26 0.59 -11.72 3.48
CA LEU A 26 -0.24 -12.18 4.59
C LEU A 26 -0.73 -13.62 4.41
N LEU A 27 -1.08 -14.02 3.19
CA LEU A 27 -1.42 -15.41 2.87
C LEU A 27 -0.23 -16.33 3.08
N THR A 28 0.96 -15.90 2.67
CA THR A 28 2.21 -16.67 2.86
C THR A 28 2.57 -16.83 4.33
N LEU A 29 2.27 -15.83 5.16
CA LEU A 29 2.54 -15.82 6.61
C LEU A 29 1.42 -16.43 7.47
N SER A 30 0.33 -16.90 6.84
CA SER A 30 -0.82 -17.46 7.55
C SER A 30 -0.55 -18.84 8.18
N ASP A 31 0.54 -19.50 7.79
CA ASP A 31 1.02 -20.72 8.44
C ASP A 31 1.91 -20.39 9.66
N PRO A 32 1.57 -20.88 10.87
CA PRO A 32 2.33 -20.57 12.08
C PRO A 32 3.68 -21.33 12.17
N PRO A 33 4.67 -20.78 12.90
CA PRO A 33 4.58 -19.60 13.76
C PRO A 33 5.08 -18.31 13.11
N CYS A 34 4.21 -17.28 13.09
CA CYS A 34 4.58 -15.94 12.68
C CYS A 34 5.62 -15.35 13.65
N SER A 35 6.81 -15.09 13.14
CA SER A 35 7.97 -14.60 13.87
C SER A 35 7.97 -13.07 13.96
N PRO A 36 8.62 -12.48 14.99
CA PRO A 36 8.80 -11.03 15.06
C PRO A 36 9.53 -10.42 13.86
N ALA A 37 10.31 -11.23 13.12
CA ALA A 37 10.99 -10.78 11.90
C ALA A 37 10.01 -10.59 10.74
N GLU A 38 9.02 -11.47 10.61
CA GLU A 38 7.99 -11.40 9.57
C GLU A 38 7.02 -10.24 9.83
N VAL A 39 6.68 -9.98 11.09
CA VAL A 39 5.89 -8.78 11.46
C VAL A 39 6.64 -7.49 11.10
N ARG A 40 7.95 -7.41 11.36
CA ARG A 40 8.76 -6.25 10.94
C ARG A 40 8.88 -6.15 9.42
N HIS A 41 8.89 -7.27 8.71
CA HIS A 41 8.89 -7.27 7.25
C HIS A 41 7.58 -6.70 6.70
N LEU A 42 6.45 -7.15 7.24
CA LEU A 42 5.11 -6.59 6.94
C LEU A 42 5.06 -5.08 7.18
N ASP A 43 5.54 -4.60 8.32
CA ASP A 43 5.52 -3.18 8.66
C ASP A 43 6.32 -2.33 7.63
N ARG A 44 7.49 -2.83 7.19
CA ARG A 44 8.27 -2.18 6.13
C ARG A 44 7.54 -2.16 4.78
N GLN A 45 6.77 -3.20 4.46
CA GLN A 45 5.98 -3.26 3.23
C GLN A 45 4.74 -2.35 3.27
N MET A 46 4.23 -2.02 4.45
CA MET A 46 3.14 -1.06 4.60
C MET A 46 3.58 0.40 4.42
N GLN A 47 4.85 0.74 4.71
CA GLN A 47 5.36 2.13 4.60
C GLN A 47 5.12 2.76 3.21
N PRO A 48 5.43 2.09 2.08
CA PRO A 48 5.11 2.61 0.75
C PRO A 48 3.61 2.83 0.51
N LEU A 49 2.75 1.98 1.08
CA LEU A 49 1.30 2.11 0.94
C LEU A 49 0.80 3.37 1.64
N TYR A 50 1.24 3.61 2.89
CA TYR A 50 0.91 4.83 3.62
C TYR A 50 1.41 6.08 2.90
N ALA A 51 2.63 6.05 2.36
CA ALA A 51 3.19 7.17 1.62
C ALA A 51 2.36 7.51 0.36
N ALA A 52 1.94 6.48 -0.40
CA ALA A 52 1.11 6.68 -1.59
C ALA A 52 -0.29 7.24 -1.26
N ILE A 53 -0.91 6.75 -0.18
CA ILE A 53 -2.21 7.27 0.31
C ILE A 53 -2.08 8.73 0.73
N TRP A 54 -1.04 9.08 1.49
CA TRP A 54 -0.81 10.45 1.93
C TRP A 54 -0.51 11.40 0.76
N ALA A 55 0.28 10.98 -0.22
CA ALA A 55 0.54 11.77 -1.42
C ALA A 55 -0.74 12.02 -2.23
N MET A 56 -1.56 10.98 -2.42
CA MET A 56 -2.87 11.12 -3.07
C MET A 56 -3.78 12.07 -2.28
N HIS A 57 -3.83 11.94 -0.95
CA HIS A 57 -4.63 12.81 -0.09
C HIS A 57 -4.21 14.28 -0.19
N ALA A 58 -2.90 14.56 -0.16
CA ALA A 58 -2.35 15.90 -0.31
C ALA A 58 -2.74 16.52 -1.66
N GLU A 59 -2.72 15.75 -2.76
CA GLU A 59 -3.15 16.25 -4.06
C GLU A 59 -4.66 16.48 -4.18
N THR A 60 -5.48 15.64 -3.53
CA THR A 60 -6.93 15.79 -3.57
C THR A 60 -7.49 16.90 -2.67
N ASN A 61 -6.71 17.34 -1.67
CA ASN A 61 -7.11 18.37 -0.71
C ASN A 61 -6.26 19.66 -0.78
N ALA A 62 -5.38 19.78 -1.78
CA ALA A 62 -4.68 21.02 -2.12
C ALA A 62 -5.60 21.95 -2.92
#